data_AF-A0A7Y8HY72-F1
#
_entry.id   AF-A0A7Y8HY72-F1
#
_cell.length_a   1.000
_cell.length_b   1.000
_cell.length_c   1.000
_cell.angle_alpha   90.00
_cell.angle_beta   90.00
_cell.angle_gamma   90.00
#
_symmetry.space_group_name_H-M   'P 1'
#
loop_
_entity.id
_entity.type
_entity.pdbx_description
1 polymer ?
#
loop_
_entity_poly.entity_id
_entity_poly.type
_entity_poly.pdbx_seq_one_letter_code
_entity_poly.pdbx_strand_id
1 'polypeptide(L)'
;MILEGACAMYHYDPATALEELRDEALLPNPVHLRDMVLRTSHSASEALDLNRRFQAYQAAFAAIAKQAEELLQALARAPKRD
;
A
#
# COMPACT_ATOMS: atom_id res chain seq x y z
N MET A 1 -11.58 -25.65 -16.76
CA MET A 1 -11.94 -24.23 -16.62
C MET A 1 -10.95 -23.63 -15.65
N ILE A 2 -9.82 -23.18 -16.18
CA ILE A 2 -8.72 -22.60 -15.42
C ILE A 2 -8.95 -21.10 -15.46
N LEU A 3 -9.33 -20.49 -14.33
CA LEU A 3 -9.34 -19.03 -14.17
C LEU A 3 -7.93 -18.59 -13.77
N GLU A 4 -6.97 -18.77 -14.67
CA GLU A 4 -5.72 -18.02 -14.67
C GLU A 4 -6.05 -16.62 -15.21
N GLY A 5 -6.03 -15.61 -14.35
CA GLY A 5 -6.26 -14.24 -14.81
C GLY A 5 -6.47 -13.16 -13.73
N ALA A 6 -6.71 -13.52 -12.47
CA ALA A 6 -7.00 -12.51 -11.44
C ALA A 6 -5.76 -11.81 -10.84
N CYS A 7 -4.53 -12.19 -11.21
CA CYS A 7 -3.32 -11.73 -10.53
C CYS A 7 -2.66 -10.47 -11.15
N ALA A 8 -3.18 -9.87 -12.23
CA ALA A 8 -2.38 -8.89 -13.01
C ALA A 8 -2.95 -7.46 -13.13
N MET A 9 -4.02 -7.09 -12.43
CA MET A 9 -4.44 -5.68 -12.41
C MET A 9 -5.23 -5.35 -11.14
N TYR A 10 -4.54 -5.26 -10.00
CA TYR A 10 -5.06 -4.46 -8.89
C TYR A 10 -5.31 -3.05 -9.45
N HIS A 11 -6.58 -2.72 -9.60
CA HIS A 11 -7.03 -1.50 -10.27
C HIS A 11 -6.43 -0.30 -9.55
N TYR A 12 -5.72 0.56 -10.29
CA TYR A 12 -5.16 1.84 -9.82
C TYR A 12 -6.26 2.89 -9.50
N ASP A 13 -7.38 2.46 -8.92
CA ASP A 13 -8.51 3.30 -8.55
C ASP A 13 -8.43 3.67 -7.06
N PRO A 14 -8.43 4.98 -6.71
CA PRO A 14 -8.34 5.42 -5.33
C PRO A 14 -9.52 5.04 -4.44
N ALA A 15 -10.73 4.86 -5.01
CA ALA A 15 -11.91 4.48 -4.23
C ALA A 15 -11.82 3.01 -3.82
N THR A 16 -11.44 2.13 -4.74
CA THR A 16 -11.16 0.72 -4.44
C THR A 16 -10.06 0.56 -3.38
N ALA A 17 -8.94 1.26 -3.54
CA ALA A 17 -7.83 1.19 -2.58
C ALA A 17 -8.24 1.67 -1.17
N LEU A 18 -9.21 2.60 -1.07
CA LEU A 18 -9.76 3.07 0.20
C LEU A 18 -10.67 2.02 0.87
N GLU A 19 -11.43 1.25 0.08
CA GLU A 19 -12.25 0.13 0.58
C GLU A 19 -11.35 -1.00 1.11
N GLU A 20 -10.33 -1.39 0.36
CA GLU A 20 -9.37 -2.44 0.77
C GLU A 20 -8.60 -2.08 2.05
N LEU A 21 -8.21 -0.81 2.22
CA LEU A 21 -7.59 -0.33 3.46
C LEU A 21 -8.51 -0.52 4.68
N ARG A 22 -9.83 -0.37 4.49
CA ARG A 22 -10.82 -0.50 5.58
C ARG A 22 -11.11 -1.95 5.91
N ASP A 23 -11.22 -2.80 4.90
CA ASP A 23 -11.69 -4.18 5.06
C ASP A 23 -10.54 -5.16 5.33
N GLU A 24 -9.39 -4.99 4.69
CA GLU A 24 -8.25 -5.93 4.76
C GLU A 24 -7.03 -5.35 5.50
N ALA A 25 -7.11 -4.09 5.97
CA ALA A 25 -6.00 -3.36 6.58
C ALA A 25 -4.74 -3.31 5.69
N LEU A 26 -4.91 -3.40 4.37
CA LEU A 26 -3.81 -3.35 3.41
C LEU A 26 -3.39 -1.90 3.19
N LEU A 27 -2.11 -1.62 3.42
CA LEU A 27 -1.51 -0.34 3.05
C LEU A 27 -1.20 -0.34 1.54
N PRO A 28 -1.70 0.63 0.75
CA PRO A 28 -1.38 0.72 -0.67
C PRO A 28 0.14 0.83 -0.93
N ASN A 29 0.65 0.16 -1.95
CA ASN A 29 2.06 0.33 -2.35
C ASN A 29 2.33 1.82 -2.65
N PRO A 30 3.39 2.45 -2.06
CA PRO A 30 3.71 3.86 -2.30
C PRO A 30 3.88 4.22 -3.78
N VAL A 31 4.36 3.29 -4.61
CA VAL A 31 4.46 3.50 -6.07
C VAL A 31 3.07 3.70 -6.69
N HIS A 32 2.10 2.87 -6.32
CA HIS A 32 0.74 2.96 -6.84
C HIS A 32 0.03 4.21 -6.35
N LEU A 33 0.23 4.56 -5.07
CA LEU A 33 -0.34 5.79 -4.51
C LEU A 33 0.24 7.05 -5.18
N ARG A 34 1.55 7.04 -5.52
CA ARG A 34 2.15 8.12 -6.31
C ARG A 34 1.52 8.22 -7.70
N ASP A 35 1.31 7.08 -8.36
CA ASP A 35 0.71 7.04 -9.69
C ASP A 35 -0.74 7.57 -9.66
N MET A 36 -1.51 7.21 -8.63
CA MET A 36 -2.86 7.74 -8.40
C MET A 36 -2.86 9.26 -8.26
N VAL A 37 -1.96 9.83 -7.45
CA VAL A 37 -1.82 11.29 -7.27
C VAL A 37 -1.47 11.98 -8.60
N LEU A 38 -0.70 11.34 -9.47
CA LEU A 38 -0.34 11.90 -10.79
C LEU A 38 -1.47 11.80 -11.84
N ARG A 39 -2.44 10.90 -11.64
CA ARG A 39 -3.57 10.69 -12.55
C ARG A 39 -4.78 11.58 -12.25
N THR A 40 -4.79 12.25 -11.10
CA THR A 40 -5.86 13.16 -10.68
C THR A 40 -5.46 14.62 -10.89
N SER A 41 -6.42 15.44 -11.35
CA SER A 41 -6.19 16.88 -11.53
C SER A 41 -6.26 17.62 -10.19
N HIS A 42 -5.25 18.45 -9.93
CA HIS A 42 -5.12 19.23 -8.70
C HIS A 42 -4.64 20.64 -9.03
N SER A 43 -5.09 21.63 -8.25
CA SER A 43 -4.45 22.94 -8.21
C SER A 43 -3.01 22.83 -7.65
N ALA A 44 -2.19 23.85 -7.88
CA ALA A 44 -0.81 23.86 -7.39
C ALA A 44 -0.72 23.70 -5.86
N SER A 45 -1.66 24.29 -5.11
CA SER A 45 -1.72 24.16 -3.65
C SER A 45 -2.08 22.74 -3.21
N GLU A 46 -3.07 22.13 -3.84
CA GLU A 46 -3.50 20.75 -3.55
C GLU A 46 -2.40 19.73 -3.91
N ALA A 47 -1.71 19.92 -5.04
CA ALA A 47 -0.60 19.07 -5.43
C ALA A 47 0.57 19.14 -4.43
N LEU A 48 0.86 20.34 -3.90
CA LEU A 48 1.90 20.54 -2.89
C LEU A 48 1.53 19.86 -1.55
N ASP A 49 0.27 20.00 -1.11
CA ASP A 49 -0.24 19.33 0.09
C ASP A 49 -0.19 17.80 -0.06
N LEU A 50 -0.72 17.28 -1.17
CA LEU A 50 -0.70 15.84 -1.48
C LEU A 50 0.72 15.29 -1.52
N ASN A 51 1.68 16.03 -2.08
CA ASN A 51 3.07 15.60 -2.10
C ASN A 51 3.68 15.51 -0.68
N ARG A 52 3.39 16.47 0.21
CA ARG A 52 3.85 16.42 1.61
C ARG A 52 3.24 15.22 2.34
N ARG A 53 1.94 14.99 2.16
CA ARG A 53 1.23 13.84 2.73
C ARG A 53 1.76 12.50 2.19
N PHE A 54 2.05 12.44 0.89
CA PHE A 54 2.65 11.27 0.26
C PHE A 54 4.05 10.96 0.81
N GLN A 55 4.89 11.97 1.02
CA GLN A 55 6.23 11.78 1.61
C GLN A 55 6.14 11.22 3.05
N ALA A 56 5.22 11.76 3.86
CA ALA A 56 4.97 11.24 5.20
C ALA A 56 4.46 9.79 5.17
N TYR A 57 3.53 9.49 4.25
CA TYR A 57 3.03 8.13 4.02
C TYR A 57 4.16 7.16 3.64
N GLN A 58 5.03 7.54 2.70
CA GLN A 58 6.12 6.71 2.23
C GLN A 58 7.11 6.36 3.36
N ALA A 59 7.42 7.33 4.24
CA ALA A 59 8.27 7.10 5.40
C ALA A 59 7.62 6.13 6.40
N ALA A 60 6.33 6.32 6.70
CA ALA A 60 5.59 5.43 7.60
C ALA A 60 5.48 4.01 7.04
N PHE A 61 5.20 3.86 5.75
CA PHE A 61 5.13 2.56 5.08
C PHE A 61 6.44 1.79 5.21
N ALA A 62 7.58 2.43 4.93
CA ALA A 62 8.89 1.79 5.04
C ALA A 62 9.19 1.35 6.49
N ALA A 63 8.83 2.17 7.47
CA ALA A 63 9.02 1.84 8.89
C ALA A 63 8.18 0.63 9.30
N ILE A 64 6.89 0.62 8.96
CA ILE A 64 5.97 -0.48 9.28
C ILE A 64 6.38 -1.76 8.55
N ALA A 65 6.73 -1.68 7.27
CA ALA A 65 7.17 -2.84 6.48
C ALA A 65 8.40 -3.50 7.08
N LYS A 66 9.39 -2.69 7.51
CA LYS A 66 10.58 -3.21 8.20
C LYS A 66 10.23 -3.90 9.52
N GLN A 67 9.39 -3.28 10.34
CA GLN A 67 8.95 -3.88 11.62
C GLN A 67 8.19 -5.19 11.41
N ALA A 68 7.30 -5.23 10.41
CA ALA A 68 6.58 -6.44 10.04
C ALA A 68 7.53 -7.53 9.55
N GLU A 69 8.50 -7.20 8.70
CA GLU A 69 9.53 -8.14 8.24
C GLU A 69 10.31 -8.73 9.41
N GLU A 70 10.82 -7.89 10.33
CA GLU A 70 11.57 -8.35 11.51
C GLU A 70 10.73 -9.30 12.38
N LEU A 71 9.46 -8.96 12.61
CA LEU A 71 8.55 -9.79 13.39
C LEU A 71 8.24 -11.12 12.69
N LEU A 72 7.93 -11.08 11.39
CA LEU A 72 7.64 -12.28 10.60
C LEU A 72 8.86 -13.19 10.49
N GLN A 73 10.07 -12.63 10.36
CA GLN A 73 11.32 -13.40 10.40
C GLN A 73 11.51 -14.08 11.76
N ALA A 74 11.21 -13.41 12.86
CA ALA A 74 11.26 -14.01 14.19
C ALA A 74 10.26 -15.17 14.33
N LEU A 75 9.02 -14.98 13.87
CA LEU A 75 7.98 -16.01 13.88
C LEU A 75 8.33 -17.20 12.98
N ALA A 76 8.89 -16.97 11.79
CA ALA A 76 9.29 -18.02 10.86
C ALA A 76 10.41 -18.91 11.41
N ARG A 77 11.23 -18.38 12.34
CA ARG A 77 12.28 -19.13 13.04
C ARG A 77 11.80 -19.81 14.32
N ALA A 78 10.59 -19.49 14.78
CA ALA A 78 10.05 -20.07 16.01
C ALA A 78 9.73 -21.56 15.80
N PRO A 79 9.96 -22.42 16.82
CA PRO A 79 9.54 -23.81 16.74
C PRO A 79 8.01 -23.87 16.60
N LYS A 80 7.54 -24.80 15.76
CA LYS A 80 6.10 -25.05 15.65
C LYS A 80 5.59 -25.60 16.99
N ARG A 81 4.41 -25.17 17.41
CA ARG A 81 3.72 -25.80 18.52
C ARG A 81 3.15 -27.13 18.05
N ASP A 82 3.39 -28.17 18.84
CA ASP A 82 2.84 -29.52 18.65
C ASP A 82 1.31 -29.53 18.80
#